data_AF-A0A964NAL2-F1
#
_entry.id   AF-A0A964NAL2-F1
#
_cell.length_a   1.000
_cell.length_b   1.000
_cell.length_c   1.000
_cell.angle_alpha   90.00
_cell.angle_beta   90.00
_cell.angle_gamma   90.00
#
_symmetry.space_group_name_H-M   'P 1'
#
loop_
_entity.id
_entity.type
_entity.pdbx_description
1 polymer ?
#
loop_
_entity_poly.entity_id
_entity_poly.type
_entity_poly.pdbx_seq_one_letter_code
_entity_poly.pdbx_strand_id
1 'polypeptide(L)'
;MNENHSTLADLRREIDEIDDGLHRLLMQRASVVMRIAEGKRQQSDTSLPIRAGRGAEILRRRCLNHRGPLPAAVMARLRREIISAFSPLHGPVDIALFAPRKAASYWELARSHFGASPMAATVPSFWAAMPRPCE
;
A
#
# COMPACT_ATOMS: atom_id res chain seq x y z
N MET A 1 -24.83 39.71 10.29
CA MET A 1 -23.77 38.68 10.26
C MET A 1 -24.20 37.66 9.21
N ASN A 2 -23.62 37.70 8.01
CA ASN A 2 -23.98 36.73 6.98
C ASN A 2 -23.27 35.42 7.29
N GLU A 3 -24.05 34.41 7.70
CA GLU A 3 -23.57 33.04 7.70
C GLU A 3 -23.24 32.67 6.25
N ASN A 4 -21.97 32.48 5.97
CA ASN A 4 -21.47 32.10 4.66
C ASN A 4 -21.80 30.61 4.45
N HIS A 5 -23.05 30.31 4.10
CA HIS A 5 -23.45 28.97 3.72
C HIS A 5 -22.86 28.65 2.36
N SER A 6 -21.73 27.91 2.34
CA SER A 6 -21.22 27.30 1.13
C SER A 6 -22.34 26.49 0.48
N THR A 7 -22.61 26.72 -0.81
CA THR A 7 -23.61 25.93 -1.51
C THR A 7 -23.11 24.49 -1.67
N LEU A 8 -24.02 23.55 -1.95
CA LEU A 8 -23.62 22.17 -2.27
C LEU A 8 -22.65 22.12 -3.46
N ALA A 9 -22.78 23.05 -4.42
CA ALA A 9 -21.88 23.14 -5.56
C ALA A 9 -20.47 23.58 -5.14
N ASP A 10 -20.36 24.52 -4.20
CA ASP A 10 -19.05 24.99 -3.70
C ASP A 10 -18.34 23.90 -2.91
N LEU A 11 -19.06 23.15 -2.06
CA LEU A 11 -18.50 22.03 -1.31
C LEU A 11 -18.01 20.88 -2.23
N ARG A 12 -18.70 20.64 -3.34
CA ARG A 12 -18.24 19.66 -4.34
C ARG A 12 -16.98 20.11 -5.04
N ARG A 13 -16.88 21.39 -5.40
CA ARG A 13 -15.66 21.97 -5.97
C ARG A 13 -14.48 21.84 -5.00
N GLU A 14 -14.72 22.06 -3.71
CA GLU A 14 -13.70 21.87 -2.68
C GLU A 14 -13.19 20.41 -2.62
N ILE A 15 -14.08 19.42 -2.77
CA ILE A 15 -13.69 18.00 -2.87
C ILE A 15 -12.85 17.75 -4.13
N ASP A 16 -13.28 18.27 -5.29
CA ASP A 16 -12.55 18.10 -6.54
C ASP A 16 -11.12 18.68 -6.45
N GLU A 17 -10.97 19.86 -5.84
CA GLU A 17 -9.66 20.49 -5.60
C GLU A 17 -8.77 19.66 -4.66
N ILE A 18 -9.37 19.05 -3.62
CA ILE A 18 -8.67 18.13 -2.71
C ILE A 18 -8.21 16.88 -3.48
N ASP A 19 -9.07 16.30 -4.31
CA ASP A 19 -8.78 15.08 -5.07
C ASP A 19 -7.69 15.32 -6.13
N ASP A 20 -7.69 16.48 -6.79
CA ASP A 20 -6.60 16.93 -7.66
C ASP A 20 -5.27 17.04 -6.88
N GLY A 21 -5.33 17.57 -5.67
CA GLY A 21 -4.20 17.61 -4.74
C GLY A 21 -3.68 16.21 -4.39
N LEU A 22 -4.58 15.27 -4.07
CA LEU A 22 -4.23 13.88 -3.78
C LEU A 22 -3.57 13.20 -4.98
N HIS A 23 -4.11 13.38 -6.19
CA HIS A 23 -3.51 12.84 -7.41
C HIS A 23 -2.09 13.36 -7.61
N ARG A 24 -1.90 14.68 -7.49
CA ARG A 24 -0.57 15.32 -7.63
C ARG A 24 0.44 14.77 -6.63
N LEU A 25 0.03 14.62 -5.36
CA LEU A 25 0.87 14.04 -4.30
C LEU A 25 1.22 12.57 -4.57
N LEU A 26 0.28 11.79 -5.11
CA LEU A 26 0.53 10.39 -5.50
C LEU A 26 1.54 10.30 -6.65
N MET A 27 1.45 11.17 -7.66
CA MET A 27 2.42 11.21 -8.76
C MET A 27 3.80 11.65 -8.29
N GLN A 28 3.89 12.68 -7.44
CA GLN A 28 5.16 13.07 -6.82
C GLN A 28 5.78 11.93 -6.01
N ARG A 29 4.95 11.20 -5.25
CA ARG A 29 5.39 10.01 -4.53
C ARG A 29 5.94 8.94 -5.48
N ALA A 30 5.32 8.75 -6.65
CA ALA A 30 5.73 7.74 -7.62
C ALA A 30 7.12 8.06 -8.17
N SER A 31 7.38 9.32 -8.52
CA SER A 31 8.69 9.78 -8.95
C SER A 31 9.78 9.55 -7.88
N VAL A 32 9.47 9.80 -6.61
CA VAL A 32 10.40 9.53 -5.49
C VAL A 32 10.66 8.03 -5.35
N VAL A 33 9.62 7.21 -5.43
CA VAL A 33 9.73 5.75 -5.36
C VAL A 33 10.64 5.21 -6.47
N MET A 34 10.48 5.68 -7.71
CA MET A 34 11.32 5.28 -8.84
C MET A 34 12.79 5.65 -8.63
N ARG A 35 13.06 6.84 -8.06
CA ARG A 35 14.43 7.25 -7.71
C ARG A 35 15.04 6.36 -6.61
N ILE A 36 14.24 5.94 -5.63
CA ILE A 36 14.70 4.97 -4.62
C ILE A 36 15.01 3.63 -5.28
N ALA A 37 14.16 3.15 -6.19
CA ALA A 37 14.38 1.90 -6.91
C ALA A 37 15.68 1.94 -7.73
N GLU A 38 15.96 3.06 -8.39
CA GLU A 38 17.21 3.27 -9.13
C GLU A 38 18.43 3.25 -8.21
N GLY A 39 18.40 3.99 -7.08
CA GLY A 39 19.49 3.97 -6.12
C GLY A 39 19.77 2.58 -5.54
N LYS A 40 18.73 1.77 -5.30
CA LYS A 40 18.89 0.37 -4.88
C LYS A 40 19.55 -0.50 -5.94
N ARG A 41 19.15 -0.35 -7.21
CA ARG A 41 19.77 -1.09 -8.34
C ARG A 41 21.25 -0.79 -8.45
N GLN A 42 21.63 0.49 -8.35
CA GLN A 42 23.04 0.92 -8.39
C GLN A 42 23.87 0.36 -7.24
N GLN A 43 23.25 0.07 -6.09
CA GLN A 43 23.90 -0.51 -4.91
C GLN A 43 23.78 -2.04 -4.85
N SER A 44 23.20 -2.68 -5.87
CA SER A 44 22.88 -4.12 -5.85
C SER A 44 22.08 -4.56 -4.62
N ASP A 45 21.24 -3.67 -4.07
CA ASP A 45 20.39 -3.96 -2.91
C ASP A 45 19.22 -4.86 -3.33
N THR A 46 19.24 -6.11 -2.87
CA THR A 46 18.22 -7.14 -3.12
C THR A 46 17.08 -7.11 -2.10
N SER A 47 16.99 -6.08 -1.26
CA SER A 47 15.95 -6.00 -0.23
C SER A 47 14.54 -5.86 -0.82
N LEU A 48 13.60 -6.62 -0.24
CA LEU A 48 12.21 -6.66 -0.65
C LEU A 48 11.57 -5.25 -0.69
N PRO A 49 10.74 -4.95 -1.70
CA PRO A 49 9.97 -3.71 -1.80
C PRO A 49 9.06 -3.43 -0.59
N ILE A 50 8.42 -4.46 -0.04
CA ILE A 50 7.52 -4.35 1.12
C ILE A 50 8.30 -4.61 2.41
N ARG A 51 8.59 -3.54 3.16
CA ARG A 51 9.26 -3.62 4.47
C ARG A 51 8.28 -3.49 5.62
N ALA A 52 7.90 -4.63 6.22
CA ALA A 52 6.90 -4.71 7.28
C ALA A 52 7.18 -3.77 8.47
N GLY A 53 8.42 -3.75 8.98
CA GLY A 53 8.81 -2.89 10.11
C GLY A 53 8.59 -1.40 9.85
N ARG A 54 9.01 -0.91 8.68
CA ARG A 54 8.78 0.50 8.26
C ARG A 54 7.29 0.80 8.08
N GLY A 55 6.53 -0.18 7.57
CA GLY A 55 5.08 -0.08 7.45
C GLY A 55 4.40 0.15 8.81
N ALA A 56 4.75 -0.68 9.80
CA ALA A 56 4.20 -0.65 11.15
C ALA A 56 4.57 0.64 11.90
N GLU A 57 5.83 1.08 11.81
CA GLU A 57 6.32 2.30 12.44
C GLU A 57 5.53 3.53 11.97
N ILE A 58 5.41 3.70 10.65
CA ILE A 58 4.69 4.84 10.08
C ILE A 58 3.19 4.76 10.42
N LEU A 59 2.60 3.56 10.41
CA LEU A 59 1.20 3.39 10.77
C LEU A 59 0.96 3.76 12.24
N ARG A 60 1.81 3.26 13.16
CA ARG A 60 1.75 3.60 14.59
C ARG A 60 1.82 5.10 14.81
N ARG A 61 2.79 5.77 14.19
CA ARG A 61 2.94 7.23 14.27
C ARG A 61 1.70 7.97 13.75
N ARG A 62 1.10 7.51 12.66
CA ARG A 62 -0.12 8.11 12.08
C ARG A 62 -1.34 7.89 12.96
N CYS A 63 -1.50 6.70 13.54
CA CYS A 63 -2.60 6.39 14.45
C CYS A 63 -2.53 7.23 15.72
N LEU A 64 -1.33 7.41 16.31
CA LEU A 64 -1.15 8.24 17.51
C LEU A 64 -1.50 9.71 17.28
N ASN A 65 -1.31 10.21 16.06
CA ASN A 65 -1.55 11.61 15.69
C ASN A 65 -2.86 11.79 14.91
N HIS A 66 -3.71 10.77 14.81
CA HIS A 66 -4.91 10.80 13.98
C HIS A 66 -5.93 11.79 14.55
N ARG A 67 -6.44 12.69 13.71
CA ARG A 67 -7.47 13.68 14.03
C ARG A 67 -8.45 13.78 12.87
N GLY A 68 -9.70 14.14 13.18
CA GLY A 68 -10.74 14.35 12.19
C GLY A 68 -11.77 13.22 12.12
N PRO A 69 -12.79 13.38 11.27
CA PRO A 69 -14.00 12.55 11.28
C PRO A 69 -13.82 11.15 10.65
N LEU A 70 -12.77 10.95 9.84
CA LEU A 70 -12.54 9.67 9.17
C LEU A 70 -11.97 8.64 10.18
N PRO A 71 -12.47 7.40 10.25
CA PRO A 71 -11.93 6.41 11.19
C PRO A 71 -10.46 6.04 10.92
N ALA A 72 -9.65 5.93 11.97
CA ALA A 72 -8.23 5.58 11.86
C ALA A 72 -8.00 4.23 11.14
N ALA A 73 -8.92 3.27 11.30
CA ALA A 73 -8.87 1.99 10.60
C ALA A 73 -8.98 2.13 9.07
N VAL A 74 -9.76 3.10 8.57
CA VAL A 74 -9.86 3.40 7.13
C VAL A 74 -8.55 3.98 6.62
N MET A 75 -7.94 4.89 7.38
CA MET A 75 -6.62 5.45 7.04
C MET A 75 -5.53 4.37 6.97
N ALA A 76 -5.59 3.37 7.84
CA ALA A 76 -4.68 2.22 7.81
C ALA A 76 -4.83 1.41 6.51
N ARG A 77 -6.08 1.15 6.08
CA ARG A 77 -6.41 0.42 4.85
C ARG A 77 -5.99 1.19 3.60
N LEU A 78 -6.33 2.47 3.50
CA LEU A 78 -5.90 3.32 2.38
C LEU A 78 -4.37 3.36 2.25
N ARG A 79 -3.68 3.50 3.38
CA ARG A 79 -2.21 3.44 3.40
C ARG A 79 -1.70 2.11 2.87
N ARG A 80 -2.30 0.97 3.27
CA ARG A 80 -1.89 -0.35 2.78
C ARG A 80 -1.99 -0.43 1.26
N GLU A 81 -3.09 0.05 0.68
CA GLU A 81 -3.27 0.05 -0.77
C GLU A 81 -2.28 1.00 -1.48
N ILE A 82 -2.01 2.18 -0.92
CA ILE A 82 -0.98 3.09 -1.47
C ILE A 82 0.43 2.47 -1.41
N ILE A 83 0.77 1.68 -0.40
CA ILE A 83 2.07 0.98 -0.38
C ILE A 83 2.07 -0.14 -1.43
N SER A 84 1.02 -0.95 -1.43
CA SER A 84 0.80 -2.07 -2.36
C SER A 84 0.94 -1.64 -3.82
N ALA A 85 0.21 -0.61 -4.24
CA ALA A 85 0.20 -0.12 -5.63
C ALA A 85 1.55 0.41 -6.12
N PHE A 86 2.44 0.83 -5.20
CA PHE A 86 3.75 1.37 -5.55
C PHE A 86 4.86 0.32 -5.40
N SER A 87 4.54 -0.85 -4.84
CA SER A 87 5.50 -1.94 -4.70
C SER A 87 6.12 -2.37 -6.03
N PRO A 88 5.36 -2.51 -7.14
CA PRO A 88 5.94 -2.88 -8.44
C PRO A 88 6.95 -1.88 -8.99
N LEU A 89 6.80 -0.58 -8.65
CA LEU A 89 7.76 0.46 -9.04
C LEU A 89 9.10 0.33 -8.31
N HIS A 90 9.11 -0.28 -7.12
CA HIS A 90 10.32 -0.60 -6.37
C HIS A 90 11.00 -1.88 -6.86
N GLY A 91 10.24 -2.86 -7.34
CA GLY A 91 10.73 -4.15 -7.82
C GLY A 91 9.64 -5.22 -7.79
N PRO A 92 9.90 -6.41 -8.36
CA PRO A 92 8.94 -7.50 -8.38
C PRO A 92 8.62 -7.99 -6.95
N VAL A 93 7.35 -8.32 -6.71
CA VAL A 93 6.87 -8.94 -5.48
C VAL A 93 5.85 -10.00 -5.83
N ASP A 94 6.22 -11.25 -5.56
CA ASP A 94 5.34 -12.40 -5.68
C ASP A 94 4.99 -12.94 -4.30
N ILE A 95 3.71 -13.31 -4.12
CA ILE A 95 3.21 -13.87 -2.87
C ILE A 95 2.80 -15.31 -3.11
N ALA A 96 3.52 -16.24 -2.49
CA ALA A 96 3.11 -17.64 -2.44
C ALA A 96 2.16 -17.86 -1.26
N LEU A 97 0.94 -18.30 -1.54
CA LEU A 97 -0.09 -18.55 -0.53
C LEU A 97 -0.35 -20.04 -0.38
N PHE A 98 0.05 -20.63 0.74
CA PHE A 98 -0.37 -21.98 1.09
C PHE A 98 -1.75 -21.93 1.77
N ALA A 99 -2.78 -22.38 1.07
CA ALA A 99 -4.16 -22.40 1.57
C ALA A 99 -4.66 -23.85 1.67
N PRO A 100 -4.26 -24.61 2.71
CA PRO A 100 -4.79 -25.95 2.91
C PRO A 100 -6.30 -25.81 3.12
N ARG A 101 -7.09 -26.47 2.27
CA ARG A 101 -8.56 -26.36 2.14
C ARG A 101 -9.11 -25.26 1.21
N LYS A 102 -8.26 -24.55 0.46
CA LYS A 102 -8.68 -23.51 -0.54
C LYS A 102 -9.67 -22.48 0.04
N ALA A 103 -9.60 -22.19 1.33
CA ALA A 103 -10.53 -21.27 1.96
C ALA A 103 -10.28 -19.83 1.48
N ALA A 104 -11.36 -19.12 1.13
CA ALA A 104 -11.30 -17.73 0.66
C ALA A 104 -10.67 -16.78 1.69
N SER A 105 -10.78 -17.10 2.99
CA SER A 105 -10.20 -16.32 4.09
C SER A 105 -8.68 -16.15 3.97
N TYR A 106 -7.94 -17.13 3.43
CA TYR A 106 -6.50 -17.00 3.22
C TYR A 106 -6.16 -15.92 2.19
N TRP A 107 -6.99 -15.78 1.15
CA TRP A 107 -6.85 -14.72 0.16
C TRP A 107 -7.17 -13.35 0.73
N GLU A 108 -8.20 -13.26 1.58
CA GLU A 108 -8.54 -12.01 2.27
C GLU A 108 -7.44 -11.59 3.23
N LEU A 109 -6.84 -12.54 3.96
CA LEU A 109 -5.68 -12.27 4.82
C LEU A 109 -4.47 -11.79 4.01
N ALA A 110 -4.17 -12.45 2.88
CA ALA A 110 -3.09 -12.03 2.00
C ALA A 110 -3.31 -10.61 1.48
N ARG A 111 -4.52 -10.30 0.98
CA ARG A 111 -4.87 -8.94 0.52
C ARG A 111 -4.82 -7.92 1.67
N SER A 112 -5.29 -8.28 2.86
CA SER A 112 -5.23 -7.39 4.02
C SER A 112 -3.79 -7.07 4.42
N HIS A 113 -2.88 -8.06 4.30
CA HIS A 113 -1.49 -7.90 4.70
C HIS A 113 -0.63 -7.23 3.63
N PHE A 114 -0.78 -7.61 2.37
CA PHE A 114 0.09 -7.17 1.27
C PHE A 114 -0.57 -6.15 0.33
N GLY A 115 -1.89 -5.99 0.40
CA GLY A 115 -2.70 -5.20 -0.52
C GLY A 115 -3.07 -5.97 -1.79
N ALA A 116 -3.77 -5.31 -2.71
CA ALA A 116 -4.31 -5.96 -3.91
C ALA A 116 -3.35 -6.04 -5.11
N SER A 117 -2.23 -5.30 -5.10
CA SER A 117 -1.37 -5.14 -6.28
C SER A 117 -0.40 -6.30 -6.55
N PRO A 118 0.26 -6.89 -5.54
CA PRO A 118 1.19 -7.99 -5.80
C PRO A 118 0.46 -9.22 -6.36
N MET A 119 1.09 -9.93 -7.29
CA MET A 119 0.55 -11.21 -7.75
C MET A 119 0.65 -12.22 -6.61
N ALA A 120 -0.48 -12.86 -6.32
CA ALA A 120 -0.56 -13.93 -5.34
C ALA A 120 -0.98 -15.22 -6.04
N ALA A 121 -0.26 -16.31 -5.77
CA ALA A 121 -0.51 -17.62 -6.34
C ALA A 121 -0.59 -18.67 -5.23
N THR A 122 -1.54 -19.60 -5.34
CA THR A 122 -1.63 -20.72 -4.39
C THR A 122 -0.56 -21.75 -4.67
N VAL A 123 0.14 -22.18 -3.62
CA VAL A 123 1.12 -23.28 -3.70
C VAL A 123 0.56 -24.55 -3.05
N PRO A 124 0.96 -25.74 -3.53
CA PRO A 124 0.45 -27.02 -3.00
C PRO A 124 1.02 -27.38 -1.62
N SER A 125 2.16 -26.80 -1.24
CA SER A 125 2.80 -27.02 0.06
C SER A 125 3.69 -25.83 0.44
N PHE A 126 4.06 -25.72 1.71
CA PHE A 126 5.03 -24.72 2.18
C PHE A 126 6.37 -24.85 1.44
N TRP A 127 6.86 -26.09 1.25
CA TRP A 127 8.12 -26.34 0.54
C TRP A 127 8.10 -25.93 -0.93
N ALA A 128 6.93 -25.98 -1.57
CA ALA A 128 6.78 -25.51 -2.95
C ALA A 128 6.89 -23.98 -3.10
N ALA A 129 6.75 -23.22 -2.01
CA ALA A 129 6.94 -21.76 -1.99
C ALA A 129 8.37 -21.32 -1.70
N MET A 130 9.21 -22.22 -1.18
CA MET A 130 10.59 -21.89 -0.84
C MET A 130 11.43 -21.84 -2.12
N PRO A 131 12.33 -20.84 -2.27
CA PRO A 131 13.35 -20.89 -3.32
C PRO A 131 14.09 -22.23 -3.18
N ARG A 132 14.25 -22.96 -4.29
CA ARG A 132 15.08 -24.18 -4.24
C ARG A 132 16.47 -23.75 -3.78
N PRO A 133 17.11 -24.47 -2.83
CA PRO A 133 18.50 -24.21 -2.52
C PRO A 133 19.28 -24.26 -3.83
N CYS A 134 20.15 -23.27 -4.06
CA CYS A 134 21.06 -23.31 -5.20
C CYS A 134 21.87 -24.62 -5.10
N GLU A 135 21.84 -25.42 -6.17
CA GLU A 135 22.82 -26.48 -6.40
C GLU A 135 24.22 -25.88 -6.63
#